data_AF-M7SGG9-F1
#
_entry.id   AF-M7SGG9-F1
#
_cell.length_a   1.000
_cell.length_b   1.000
_cell.length_c   1.000
_cell.angle_alpha   90.00
_cell.angle_beta   90.00
_cell.angle_gamma   90.00
#
_symmetry.space_group_name_H-M   'P 1'
#
loop_
_entity.id
_entity.type
_entity.pdbx_description
1 polymer ?
#
loop_
_entity_poly.entity_id
_entity_poly.type
_entity_poly.pdbx_seq_one_letter_code
_entity_poly.pdbx_strand_id
1 'polypeptide(L)'
;MREGDVYALCPLLPDHWAPPPTLIPSLSISIVGNLGAVEDDPNVSEPAKLLAQQQLDWMSDLDKQEPKVIEGPPGEPPTEIYSRPSKPGVVPRLQGPFELQLSPESDDDLDLELTDIFVIGEKLDTEELMMGEEEDLEMEEIEKEGLSLSVICLLSSSGQLRICLDVDGVEAQWLPPRNKLKVVKRLAATTKPPSLLTFQSLDILTSLEGAEERWPMISPDVTSRYSFFVTHPTSITYISLAPWVFRLESELQGDSQAGSDFRINLLVNGQGSTRERLYTNPAQGDSHLPLAAAVAIRDPDLGYFLLSATPFEPVAMVFDTPDDDFEPMRSVISPTFDKDAEVQPLDFYEPRPVFQPSHAFHEDSALPAFLEQIRTSRYKTIVNQEVKLSPVTLQIFTDAHKILSEETHRLGLAASELFRRCEKLQAELRQQITKANEVKARVEAVTGEDQDDGEGPESSNAAFERRLESAKKRGEALSQRLEKMRKTVTKATSRELSDKERSWVNEVKAMDASILGSESQAGSPARLRQTLKRYEEAKRLRDELLEQAKKLGETTDEGDENLGASSIDLRIPSDLRRAKINQVRGLLERETALVEAAKGRLEKLQIVG
;
A
#
# COMPACT_ATOMS: atom_id res chain seq x y z
N MET A 1 -33.95 0.10 15.55
CA MET A 1 -34.38 1.14 16.52
C MET A 1 -33.53 0.99 17.77
N ARG A 2 -33.32 2.05 18.56
CA ARG A 2 -32.58 1.92 19.81
C ARG A 2 -33.24 0.93 20.77
N GLU A 3 -34.57 0.86 20.77
CA GLU A 3 -35.37 -0.02 21.65
C GLU A 3 -35.22 -1.53 21.37
N GLY A 4 -34.37 -1.94 20.42
CA GLY A 4 -34.16 -3.35 20.07
C GLY A 4 -34.89 -3.79 18.80
N ASP A 5 -35.88 -3.03 18.34
CA ASP A 5 -36.68 -3.40 17.17
C ASP A 5 -35.90 -3.25 15.85
N VAL A 6 -35.98 -4.28 15.00
CA VAL A 6 -35.46 -4.29 13.63
C VAL A 6 -36.62 -4.19 12.63
N TYR A 7 -36.42 -3.42 11.56
CA TYR A 7 -37.41 -3.22 10.49
C TYR A 7 -36.72 -3.26 9.12
N ALA A 8 -37.48 -3.60 8.08
CA ALA A 8 -37.02 -3.59 6.70
C ALA A 8 -38.02 -2.87 5.77
N LEU A 9 -37.48 -2.29 4.69
CA LEU A 9 -38.24 -1.69 3.59
C LEU A 9 -37.73 -2.26 2.28
N CYS A 10 -38.58 -3.03 1.60
CA CYS A 10 -38.25 -3.65 0.32
C CYS A 10 -39.45 -3.54 -0.63
N PRO A 11 -39.28 -3.03 -1.88
CA PRO A 11 -38.06 -2.47 -2.46
C PRO A 11 -37.95 -0.95 -2.19
N LEU A 12 -36.80 -0.49 -1.67
CA LEU A 12 -36.49 0.93 -1.49
C LEU A 12 -35.54 1.39 -2.59
N LEU A 13 -36.07 2.08 -3.60
CA LEU A 13 -35.31 2.53 -4.77
C LEU A 13 -35.29 4.06 -4.88
N PRO A 14 -34.24 4.67 -5.47
CA PRO A 14 -34.25 6.06 -5.94
C PRO A 14 -35.09 6.22 -7.21
N ASP A 15 -35.30 7.46 -7.69
CA ASP A 15 -36.19 7.71 -8.86
C ASP A 15 -35.61 7.12 -10.16
N HIS A 16 -34.29 7.12 -10.23
CA HIS A 16 -33.48 6.47 -11.25
C HIS A 16 -32.43 5.61 -10.57
N TRP A 17 -32.24 4.40 -11.07
CA TRP A 17 -31.36 3.40 -10.44
C TRP A 17 -30.66 2.56 -11.52
N ALA A 18 -29.49 2.05 -11.18
CA ALA A 18 -28.66 1.22 -12.04
C ALA A 18 -28.50 -0.17 -11.41
N PRO A 19 -29.25 -1.19 -11.84
CA PRO A 19 -29.06 -2.56 -11.40
C PRO A 19 -27.79 -3.17 -12.01
N PRO A 20 -27.11 -4.08 -11.31
CA PRO A 20 -26.13 -4.95 -11.96
C PRO A 20 -26.84 -5.87 -12.96
N PRO A 21 -26.15 -6.34 -14.03
CA PRO A 21 -26.77 -7.06 -15.14
C PRO A 21 -27.57 -8.31 -14.72
N THR A 22 -27.15 -8.97 -13.63
CA THR A 22 -27.75 -10.21 -13.13
C THR A 22 -28.99 -10.00 -12.25
N LEU A 23 -29.24 -8.78 -11.75
CA LEU A 23 -30.29 -8.54 -10.76
C LEU A 23 -31.71 -8.59 -11.36
N ILE A 24 -31.93 -8.01 -12.55
CA ILE A 24 -33.27 -8.04 -13.16
C ILE A 24 -33.67 -9.46 -13.58
N PRO A 25 -32.81 -10.25 -14.27
CA PRO A 25 -33.12 -11.63 -14.62
C PRO A 25 -33.38 -12.51 -13.40
N SER A 26 -32.56 -12.40 -12.35
CA SER A 26 -32.71 -13.20 -11.13
C SER A 26 -34.03 -12.92 -10.41
N LEU A 27 -34.40 -11.64 -10.27
CA LEU A 27 -35.67 -11.24 -9.69
C LEU A 27 -36.85 -11.73 -10.55
N SER A 28 -36.70 -11.72 -11.87
CA SER A 28 -37.75 -12.20 -12.78
C SER A 28 -38.01 -13.70 -12.59
N ILE A 29 -36.95 -14.50 -12.49
CA ILE A 29 -37.06 -15.95 -12.24
C ILE A 29 -37.65 -16.21 -10.85
N SER A 30 -37.18 -15.51 -9.82
CA SER A 30 -37.68 -15.64 -8.45
C SER A 30 -39.18 -15.30 -8.34
N ILE A 31 -39.61 -14.18 -8.93
CA ILE A 31 -41.03 -13.75 -8.90
C ILE A 31 -41.92 -14.72 -9.67
N VAL A 32 -41.50 -15.19 -10.85
CA VAL A 32 -42.28 -16.15 -11.64
C VAL A 32 -42.33 -17.52 -10.94
N GLY A 33 -41.22 -17.95 -10.33
CA GLY A 33 -41.15 -19.19 -9.53
C GLY A 33 -42.07 -19.14 -8.31
N ASN A 34 -42.05 -18.04 -7.56
CA ASN A 34 -42.94 -17.83 -6.41
C ASN A 34 -44.41 -17.79 -6.84
N LEU A 35 -44.73 -17.09 -7.94
CA LEU A 35 -46.09 -17.07 -8.48
C LEU A 35 -46.58 -18.47 -8.87
N GLY A 36 -45.74 -19.27 -9.55
CA GLY A 36 -46.07 -20.66 -9.90
C GLY A 36 -46.36 -21.51 -8.65
N ALA A 37 -45.50 -21.43 -7.64
CA ALA A 37 -45.70 -22.14 -6.37
C ALA A 37 -47.00 -21.72 -5.65
N VAL A 38 -47.33 -20.42 -5.69
CA VAL A 38 -48.52 -19.85 -5.05
C VAL A 38 -49.82 -20.18 -5.80
N GLU A 39 -49.77 -20.32 -7.13
CA GLU A 39 -50.91 -20.72 -7.96
C GLU A 39 -51.19 -22.23 -7.89
N ASP A 40 -50.13 -23.05 -7.79
CA ASP A 40 -50.22 -24.50 -7.74
C ASP A 40 -50.74 -25.05 -6.39
N ASP A 41 -50.46 -24.35 -5.27
CA ASP A 41 -50.91 -24.80 -3.94
C ASP A 41 -52.31 -24.23 -3.56
N PRO A 42 -53.34 -25.10 -3.42
CA PRO A 42 -54.70 -24.66 -3.07
C PRO A 42 -54.84 -24.14 -1.63
N ASN A 43 -53.88 -24.40 -0.75
CA ASN A 43 -53.93 -23.99 0.67
C ASN A 43 -53.28 -22.62 0.94
N VAL A 44 -52.75 -21.94 -0.08
CA VAL A 44 -52.05 -20.68 0.09
C VAL A 44 -53.00 -19.56 0.52
N SER A 45 -52.54 -18.77 1.49
CA SER A 45 -53.29 -17.65 2.03
C SER A 45 -53.58 -16.57 0.97
N GLU A 46 -54.77 -16.00 1.01
CA GLU A 46 -55.15 -14.82 0.18
C GLU A 46 -54.14 -13.65 0.22
N PRO A 47 -53.51 -13.28 1.37
CA PRO A 47 -52.49 -12.23 1.37
C PRO A 47 -51.22 -12.62 0.59
N ALA A 48 -50.79 -13.89 0.61
CA ALA A 48 -49.64 -14.35 -0.17
C ALA A 48 -49.92 -14.29 -1.68
N LYS A 49 -51.14 -14.66 -2.12
CA LYS A 49 -51.57 -14.49 -3.52
C LYS A 49 -51.55 -13.03 -3.97
N LEU A 50 -51.99 -12.13 -3.10
CA LEU A 50 -51.97 -10.69 -3.37
C LEU A 50 -50.54 -10.17 -3.50
N LEU A 51 -49.63 -10.66 -2.65
CA LEU A 51 -48.22 -10.27 -2.65
C LEU A 51 -47.53 -10.72 -3.94
N ALA A 52 -47.69 -11.98 -4.36
CA ALA A 52 -47.14 -12.49 -5.61
C ALA A 52 -47.64 -11.67 -6.82
N GLN A 53 -48.93 -11.32 -6.86
CA GLN A 53 -49.48 -10.45 -7.90
C GLN A 53 -48.86 -9.04 -7.86
N GLN A 54 -48.61 -8.49 -6.68
CA GLN A 54 -47.99 -7.17 -6.52
C GLN A 54 -46.55 -7.15 -7.03
N GLN A 55 -45.78 -8.20 -6.75
CA GLN A 55 -44.42 -8.36 -7.25
C GLN A 55 -44.40 -8.53 -8.78
N LEU A 56 -45.34 -9.30 -9.33
CA LEU A 56 -45.50 -9.43 -10.78
C LEU A 56 -45.87 -8.08 -11.43
N ASP A 57 -46.81 -7.33 -10.83
CA ASP A 57 -47.19 -6.00 -11.33
C ASP A 57 -45.98 -5.06 -11.35
N TRP A 58 -45.13 -5.11 -10.31
CA TRP A 58 -43.88 -4.35 -10.20
C TRP A 58 -42.89 -4.72 -11.32
N MET A 59 -42.62 -6.02 -11.50
CA MET A 59 -41.71 -6.51 -12.55
C MET A 59 -42.25 -6.17 -13.94
N SER A 60 -43.55 -6.31 -14.16
CA SER A 60 -44.17 -5.98 -15.44
C SER A 60 -44.07 -4.49 -15.79
N ASP A 61 -43.93 -3.59 -14.79
CA ASP A 61 -43.73 -2.17 -15.02
C ASP A 61 -42.25 -1.85 -15.27
N LEU A 62 -41.34 -2.73 -14.84
CA LEU A 62 -39.92 -2.69 -15.17
C LEU A 62 -39.67 -3.21 -16.60
N ASP A 63 -40.26 -4.34 -16.97
CA ASP A 63 -40.14 -4.95 -18.31
C ASP A 63 -40.65 -4.05 -19.44
N LYS A 64 -41.58 -3.14 -19.13
CA LYS A 64 -42.12 -2.16 -20.09
C LYS A 64 -41.20 -0.97 -20.31
N GLN A 65 -40.13 -0.83 -19.52
CA GLN A 65 -39.21 0.28 -19.63
C GLN A 65 -38.05 -0.07 -20.56
N GLU A 66 -37.67 0.88 -21.41
CA GLU A 66 -36.41 0.81 -22.13
C GLU A 66 -35.34 1.52 -21.28
N PRO A 67 -34.23 0.83 -20.91
CA PRO A 67 -33.18 1.41 -20.10
C PRO A 67 -32.47 2.54 -20.84
N LYS A 68 -32.08 3.58 -20.11
CA LYS A 68 -31.21 4.63 -20.63
C LYS A 68 -29.76 4.22 -20.44
N VAL A 69 -29.05 3.99 -21.53
CA VAL A 69 -27.63 3.64 -21.51
C VAL A 69 -26.79 4.91 -21.39
N ILE A 70 -25.92 4.98 -20.39
CA ILE A 70 -24.93 6.06 -20.22
C ILE A 70 -23.53 5.47 -20.38
N GLU A 71 -22.71 6.11 -21.23
CA GLU A 71 -21.29 5.76 -21.36
C GLU A 71 -20.53 6.18 -20.10
N GLY A 72 -19.86 5.22 -19.47
CA GLY A 72 -18.99 5.45 -18.32
C GLY A 72 -17.68 6.17 -18.70
N PRO A 73 -16.84 6.52 -17.71
CA PRO A 73 -15.46 6.93 -17.97
C PRO A 73 -14.69 5.87 -18.78
N PRO A 74 -13.62 6.26 -19.49
CA PRO A 74 -12.88 5.36 -20.37
C PRO A 74 -12.33 4.16 -19.60
N GLY A 75 -12.80 2.96 -19.95
CA GLY A 75 -12.43 1.69 -19.30
C GLY A 75 -13.59 1.00 -18.57
N GLU A 76 -14.69 1.69 -18.28
CA GLU A 76 -15.87 1.11 -17.64
C GLU A 76 -16.96 0.75 -18.70
N PRO A 77 -17.68 -0.36 -18.52
CA PRO A 77 -18.77 -0.73 -19.41
C PRO A 77 -19.94 0.28 -19.34
N PRO A 78 -20.72 0.43 -20.42
CA PRO A 78 -21.87 1.31 -20.42
C PRO A 78 -22.90 0.83 -19.38
N THR A 79 -23.43 1.76 -18.58
CA THR A 79 -24.37 1.44 -17.49
C THR A 79 -25.82 1.67 -17.92
N GLU A 80 -26.69 0.72 -17.64
CA GLU A 80 -28.14 0.81 -17.87
C GLU A 80 -28.85 1.50 -16.68
N ILE A 81 -29.64 2.53 -16.98
CA ILE A 81 -30.41 3.27 -15.97
C ILE A 81 -31.91 3.07 -16.19
N TYR A 82 -32.56 2.50 -15.18
CA TYR A 82 -34.00 2.27 -15.13
C TYR A 82 -34.70 3.37 -14.31
N SER A 83 -35.99 3.58 -14.59
CA SER A 83 -36.83 4.42 -13.73
C SER A 83 -37.53 3.56 -12.69
N ARG A 84 -37.78 4.13 -11.51
CA ARG A 84 -38.51 3.42 -10.46
C ARG A 84 -39.91 3.02 -10.95
N PRO A 85 -40.31 1.74 -10.82
CA PRO A 85 -41.67 1.31 -11.10
C PRO A 85 -42.73 2.09 -10.30
N SER A 86 -43.83 2.40 -10.97
CA SER A 86 -44.95 3.19 -10.43
C SER A 86 -46.01 2.33 -9.74
N LYS A 87 -46.09 1.05 -10.13
CA LYS A 87 -47.01 0.03 -9.59
C LYS A 87 -46.23 -0.99 -8.79
N PRO A 88 -46.78 -1.56 -7.69
CA PRO A 88 -48.07 -1.25 -7.05
C PRO A 88 -48.12 0.10 -6.32
N GLY A 89 -46.97 0.69 -6.04
CA GLY A 89 -46.84 2.01 -5.43
C GLY A 89 -45.38 2.35 -5.14
N VAL A 90 -45.12 3.63 -4.95
CA VAL A 90 -43.75 4.16 -4.74
C VAL A 90 -43.20 3.83 -3.35
N VAL A 91 -44.08 3.66 -2.36
CA VAL A 91 -43.70 3.48 -0.95
C VAL A 91 -43.94 2.01 -0.57
N PRO A 92 -42.89 1.23 -0.26
CA PRO A 92 -43.04 -0.14 0.22
C PRO A 92 -43.64 -0.16 1.63
N ARG A 93 -44.16 -1.33 2.03
CA ARG A 93 -44.66 -1.58 3.38
C ARG A 93 -43.46 -1.70 4.34
N LEU A 94 -43.56 -1.04 5.50
CA LEU A 94 -42.64 -1.27 6.62
C LEU A 94 -42.86 -2.68 7.18
N GLN A 95 -41.84 -3.53 7.07
CA GLN A 95 -41.83 -4.90 7.58
C GLN A 95 -41.17 -4.91 8.95
N GLY A 96 -41.85 -5.41 9.97
CA GLY A 96 -41.36 -5.49 11.35
C GLY A 96 -42.39 -5.01 12.39
N PRO A 97 -42.02 -5.03 13.69
CA PRO A 97 -40.71 -5.43 14.19
C PRO A 97 -40.44 -6.92 13.96
N PHE A 98 -39.20 -7.27 13.59
CA PHE A 98 -38.80 -8.67 13.40
C PHE A 98 -38.67 -9.38 14.76
N GLU A 99 -39.23 -10.57 14.86
CA GLU A 99 -39.08 -11.44 16.03
C GLU A 99 -37.74 -12.18 15.97
N LEU A 100 -36.86 -11.90 16.92
CA LEU A 100 -35.55 -12.56 17.03
C LEU A 100 -35.71 -13.95 17.68
N GLN A 101 -35.83 -14.97 16.85
CA GLN A 101 -35.95 -16.35 17.31
C GLN A 101 -34.63 -16.81 17.94
N LEU A 102 -34.72 -17.60 19.02
CA LEU A 102 -33.57 -18.14 19.76
C LEU A 102 -32.60 -17.09 20.32
N SER A 103 -33.01 -15.82 20.40
CA SER A 103 -32.21 -14.81 21.07
C SER A 103 -32.08 -15.15 22.55
N PRO A 104 -30.89 -15.01 23.16
CA PRO A 104 -30.75 -15.16 24.60
C PRO A 104 -31.63 -14.12 25.32
N GLU A 105 -32.34 -14.56 26.35
CA GLU A 105 -33.02 -13.67 27.28
C GLU A 105 -31.93 -12.97 28.13
N SER A 106 -31.75 -11.67 27.95
CA SER A 106 -30.89 -10.84 28.81
C SER A 106 -31.75 -9.94 29.67
N ASP A 107 -31.44 -9.90 30.96
CA ASP A 107 -32.05 -8.98 31.93
C ASP A 107 -31.41 -7.57 31.87
N ASP A 108 -30.32 -7.41 31.10
CA ASP A 108 -29.60 -6.14 30.97
C ASP A 108 -30.20 -5.28 29.85
N ASP A 109 -30.77 -4.13 30.23
CA ASP A 109 -31.36 -3.15 29.29
C ASP A 109 -30.37 -2.70 28.19
N LEU A 110 -29.06 -2.66 28.50
CA LEU A 110 -28.00 -2.28 27.56
C LEU A 110 -27.74 -3.32 26.46
N ASP A 111 -28.08 -4.58 26.71
CA ASP A 111 -28.03 -5.63 25.68
C ASP A 111 -29.20 -5.47 24.71
N LEU A 112 -30.35 -4.99 25.18
CA LEU A 112 -31.53 -4.76 24.35
C LEU A 112 -31.38 -3.48 23.50
N GLU A 113 -30.62 -2.49 24.00
CA GLU A 113 -30.40 -1.25 23.27
C GLU A 113 -29.46 -1.45 22.07
N LEU A 114 -29.98 -1.29 20.85
CA LEU A 114 -29.19 -1.39 19.62
C LEU A 114 -28.56 -0.05 19.23
N THR A 115 -27.28 -0.09 18.89
CA THR A 115 -26.49 1.08 18.48
C THR A 115 -26.23 1.10 16.99
N ASP A 116 -25.93 -0.05 16.40
CA ASP A 116 -25.59 -0.17 14.99
C ASP A 116 -26.10 -1.47 14.35
N ILE A 117 -26.22 -1.47 13.02
CA ILE A 117 -26.69 -2.60 12.21
C ILE A 117 -25.82 -2.74 10.96
N PHE A 118 -25.39 -3.97 10.68
CA PHE A 118 -24.66 -4.31 9.46
C PHE A 118 -25.33 -5.49 8.77
N VAL A 119 -25.65 -5.35 7.49
CA VAL A 119 -26.37 -6.38 6.72
C VAL A 119 -25.48 -6.85 5.58
N ILE A 120 -25.23 -8.15 5.55
CA ILE A 120 -24.60 -8.83 4.42
C ILE A 120 -25.74 -9.45 3.62
N GLY A 121 -26.02 -8.89 2.44
CA GLY A 121 -27.07 -9.40 1.57
C GLY A 121 -26.77 -10.83 1.12
N GLU A 122 -27.81 -11.53 0.66
CA GLU A 122 -27.66 -12.85 0.02
C GLU A 122 -26.80 -12.78 -1.25
N LYS A 123 -26.09 -13.87 -1.56
CA LYS A 123 -25.42 -14.06 -2.84
C LYS A 123 -26.47 -14.47 -3.88
N LEU A 124 -26.40 -13.85 -5.06
CA LEU A 124 -27.11 -14.30 -6.25
C LEU A 124 -26.42 -15.53 -6.84
N ASP A 125 -27.18 -16.59 -7.11
CA ASP A 125 -26.66 -17.75 -7.85
C ASP A 125 -26.51 -17.40 -9.33
N THR A 126 -25.34 -16.89 -9.70
CA THR A 126 -25.02 -16.52 -11.07
C THR A 126 -24.73 -17.74 -11.95
N GLU A 127 -24.38 -18.88 -11.36
CA GLU A 127 -24.10 -20.11 -12.13
C GLU A 127 -25.38 -20.68 -12.73
N GLU A 128 -26.48 -20.68 -11.97
CA GLU A 128 -27.80 -21.10 -12.48
C GLU A 128 -28.33 -20.14 -13.57
N LEU A 129 -28.06 -18.83 -13.42
CA LEU A 129 -28.51 -17.81 -14.37
C LEU A 129 -27.77 -17.84 -15.71
N MET A 130 -26.50 -18.27 -15.72
CA MET A 130 -25.60 -18.25 -16.88
C MET A 130 -25.52 -19.61 -17.62
N MET A 131 -26.44 -20.54 -17.35
CA MET A 131 -26.50 -21.84 -18.01
C MET A 131 -26.63 -21.72 -19.54
N GLY A 132 -25.49 -21.68 -20.25
CA GLY A 132 -25.42 -21.65 -21.72
C GLY A 132 -24.74 -20.42 -22.35
N GLU A 133 -24.21 -19.48 -21.57
CA GLU A 133 -23.45 -18.32 -22.07
C GLU A 133 -21.94 -18.53 -21.87
N GLU A 134 -21.11 -18.24 -22.89
CA GLU A 134 -19.65 -18.43 -22.86
C GLU A 134 -18.88 -17.21 -22.32
N GLU A 135 -19.57 -16.14 -21.94
CA GLU A 135 -18.99 -14.86 -21.55
C GLU A 135 -19.05 -14.68 -20.03
N ASP A 136 -17.91 -14.84 -19.35
CA ASP A 136 -17.78 -14.59 -17.92
C ASP A 136 -18.02 -13.11 -17.63
N LEU A 137 -19.03 -12.79 -16.81
CA LEU A 137 -19.21 -11.42 -16.33
C LEU A 137 -18.02 -11.01 -15.45
N GLU A 138 -17.50 -9.80 -15.68
CA GLU A 138 -16.50 -9.16 -14.82
C GLU A 138 -17.14 -8.77 -13.48
N MET A 139 -17.40 -9.77 -12.62
CA MET A 139 -17.74 -9.55 -11.21
C MET A 139 -16.46 -9.49 -10.39
N GLU A 140 -16.41 -8.58 -9.42
CA GLU A 140 -15.34 -8.55 -8.43
C GLU A 140 -15.26 -9.93 -7.74
N GLU A 141 -14.05 -10.47 -7.54
CA GLU A 141 -13.86 -11.80 -6.93
C GLU A 141 -14.57 -11.92 -5.56
N ILE A 142 -14.73 -10.80 -4.86
CA ILE A 142 -15.41 -10.67 -3.57
C ILE A 142 -16.92 -10.94 -3.68
N GLU A 143 -17.53 -10.71 -4.85
CA GLU A 143 -18.96 -10.96 -5.10
C GLU A 143 -19.25 -12.40 -5.54
N LYS A 144 -18.23 -13.16 -5.97
CA LYS A 144 -18.40 -14.54 -6.47
C LYS A 144 -18.62 -15.57 -5.36
N GLU A 145 -18.17 -15.31 -4.14
CA GLU A 145 -18.27 -16.25 -3.01
C GLU A 145 -19.20 -15.72 -1.90
N GLY A 146 -20.12 -16.56 -1.43
CA GLY A 146 -20.98 -16.20 -0.31
C GLY A 146 -22.19 -17.10 -0.08
N LEU A 147 -22.92 -16.78 0.98
CA LEU A 147 -24.15 -17.42 1.47
C LEU A 147 -25.37 -16.97 0.66
N SER A 148 -26.24 -17.91 0.32
CA SER A 148 -27.55 -17.67 -0.29
C SER A 148 -28.61 -17.12 0.68
N LEU A 149 -28.20 -16.73 1.90
CA LEU A 149 -29.05 -16.16 2.93
C LEU A 149 -28.48 -14.80 3.35
N SER A 150 -29.37 -13.88 3.70
CA SER A 150 -28.96 -12.59 4.27
C SER A 150 -28.52 -12.76 5.73
N VAL A 151 -27.38 -12.19 6.08
CA VAL A 151 -26.84 -12.19 7.45
C VAL A 151 -26.99 -10.78 8.03
N ILE A 152 -27.70 -10.67 9.15
CA ILE A 152 -27.95 -9.41 9.85
C ILE A 152 -27.16 -9.40 11.15
N CYS A 153 -26.21 -8.48 11.24
CA CYS A 153 -25.40 -8.24 12.43
C CYS A 153 -25.97 -7.05 13.20
N LEU A 154 -26.37 -7.28 14.45
CA LEU A 154 -26.94 -6.27 15.35
C LEU A 154 -25.97 -6.01 16.50
N LEU A 155 -25.59 -4.77 16.70
CA LEU A 155 -24.67 -4.36 17.76
C LEU A 155 -25.42 -3.61 18.85
N SER A 156 -25.22 -4.01 20.10
CA SER A 156 -25.82 -3.36 21.27
C SER A 156 -24.93 -2.29 21.89
N SER A 157 -25.49 -1.46 22.78
CA SER A 157 -24.76 -0.48 23.60
C SER A 157 -23.73 -1.14 24.52
N SER A 158 -24.01 -2.36 25.01
CA SER A 158 -23.07 -3.16 25.81
C SER A 158 -21.89 -3.72 25.01
N GLY A 159 -21.93 -3.61 23.67
CA GLY A 159 -20.96 -4.25 22.78
C GLY A 159 -21.21 -5.74 22.55
N GLN A 160 -22.43 -6.22 22.81
CA GLN A 160 -22.88 -7.52 22.38
C GLN A 160 -23.26 -7.46 20.89
N LEU A 161 -22.68 -8.36 20.10
CA LEU A 161 -22.98 -8.55 18.70
C LEU A 161 -23.85 -9.79 18.54
N ARG A 162 -25.04 -9.61 17.96
CA ARG A 162 -25.94 -10.69 17.56
C ARG A 162 -25.86 -10.88 16.06
N ILE A 163 -25.67 -12.12 15.64
CA ILE A 163 -25.63 -12.52 14.24
C ILE A 163 -26.91 -13.29 13.97
N CYS A 164 -27.75 -12.74 13.12
CA CYS A 164 -29.05 -13.28 12.75
C CYS A 164 -29.04 -13.69 11.28
N LEU A 165 -29.74 -14.78 10.96
CA LEU A 165 -29.97 -15.27 9.61
C LEU A 165 -31.41 -14.99 9.20
N ASP A 166 -31.59 -14.44 8.01
CA ASP A 166 -32.89 -14.32 7.39
C ASP A 166 -33.20 -15.62 6.62
N VAL A 167 -34.01 -16.48 7.24
CA VAL A 167 -34.42 -17.77 6.66
C VAL A 167 -35.70 -17.64 5.85
N ASP A 168 -36.57 -16.69 6.21
CA ASP A 168 -37.85 -16.47 5.54
C ASP A 168 -37.68 -15.63 4.26
N GLY A 169 -36.64 -14.77 4.21
CA GLY A 169 -36.30 -13.92 3.07
C GLY A 169 -37.13 -12.64 3.03
N VAL A 170 -36.50 -11.48 3.21
CA VAL A 170 -37.18 -10.17 3.07
C VAL A 170 -37.50 -9.87 1.60
N GLU A 171 -38.75 -10.08 1.25
CA GLU A 171 -39.26 -9.84 -0.11
C GLU A 171 -39.93 -8.48 -0.31
N ALA A 172 -40.19 -8.13 -1.57
CA ALA A 172 -40.86 -6.89 -1.95
C ALA A 172 -42.34 -6.87 -1.50
N GLN A 173 -42.73 -5.91 -0.65
CA GLN A 173 -44.08 -5.81 -0.09
C GLN A 173 -44.65 -4.39 -0.15
N TRP A 174 -45.95 -4.28 -0.41
CA TRP A 174 -46.69 -3.01 -0.39
C TRP A 174 -47.93 -3.09 0.49
N LEU A 175 -48.44 -1.93 0.90
CA LEU A 175 -49.72 -1.87 1.58
C LEU A 175 -50.84 -2.32 0.63
N PRO A 176 -51.84 -3.08 1.11
CA PRO A 176 -52.97 -3.49 0.28
C PRO A 176 -53.70 -2.27 -0.30
N PRO A 177 -54.20 -2.35 -1.55
CA PRO A 177 -54.98 -1.27 -2.13
C PRO A 177 -56.24 -1.01 -1.30
N ARG A 178 -56.71 0.25 -1.29
CA ARG A 178 -57.85 0.72 -0.47
C ARG A 178 -59.09 -0.18 -0.54
N ASN A 179 -59.33 -0.81 -1.70
CA ASN A 179 -60.49 -1.68 -1.93
C ASN A 179 -60.40 -3.03 -1.19
N LYS A 180 -59.19 -3.52 -0.88
CA LYS A 180 -58.95 -4.80 -0.18
C LYS A 180 -58.55 -4.63 1.29
N LEU A 181 -58.34 -3.38 1.73
CA LEU A 181 -57.81 -3.03 3.06
C LEU A 181 -58.62 -3.59 4.24
N LYS A 182 -59.96 -3.63 4.16
CA LYS A 182 -60.84 -4.09 5.27
C LYS A 182 -60.88 -5.61 5.43
N VAL A 183 -60.58 -6.35 4.37
CA VAL A 183 -60.52 -7.82 4.38
C VAL A 183 -59.13 -8.23 4.86
N VAL A 184 -58.09 -7.61 4.30
CA VAL A 184 -56.71 -7.86 4.70
C VAL A 184 -56.45 -7.43 6.15
N LYS A 185 -56.97 -6.30 6.65
CA LYS A 185 -56.83 -5.94 8.08
C LYS A 185 -57.40 -6.96 9.06
N ARG A 186 -58.44 -7.72 8.67
CA ARG A 186 -59.00 -8.78 9.52
C ARG A 186 -58.18 -10.06 9.48
N LEU A 187 -57.49 -10.33 8.36
CA LEU A 187 -56.59 -11.47 8.16
C LEU A 187 -55.15 -11.18 8.61
N ALA A 188 -54.76 -9.91 8.67
CA ALA A 188 -53.47 -9.44 9.14
C ALA A 188 -53.28 -9.66 10.65
N ALA A 189 -54.38 -9.69 11.41
CA ALA A 189 -54.38 -10.00 12.83
C ALA A 189 -54.05 -11.49 13.13
N THR A 190 -54.04 -12.35 12.11
CA THR A 190 -53.70 -13.78 12.22
C THR A 190 -52.38 -14.12 11.52
N THR A 191 -51.68 -13.14 10.96
CA THR A 191 -50.39 -13.36 10.26
C THR A 191 -49.25 -13.30 11.28
N LYS A 192 -48.36 -14.29 11.24
CA LYS A 192 -47.17 -14.35 12.10
C LYS A 192 -46.29 -13.11 11.83
N PRO A 193 -45.68 -12.47 12.85
CA PRO A 193 -44.68 -11.44 12.62
C PRO A 193 -43.50 -12.01 11.81
N PRO A 194 -42.81 -11.17 11.01
CA PRO A 194 -41.60 -11.61 10.33
C PRO A 194 -40.54 -11.96 11.37
N SER A 195 -39.69 -12.94 11.09
CA SER A 195 -38.72 -13.45 12.06
C SER A 195 -37.31 -13.50 11.53
N LEU A 196 -36.34 -13.31 12.41
CA LEU A 196 -34.91 -13.55 12.15
C LEU A 196 -34.41 -14.63 13.09
N LEU A 197 -33.61 -15.56 12.57
CA LEU A 197 -33.02 -16.63 13.36
C LEU A 197 -31.71 -16.16 14.00
N THR A 198 -31.64 -16.07 15.32
CA THR A 198 -30.38 -15.73 16.00
C THR A 198 -29.45 -16.94 15.95
N PHE A 199 -28.38 -16.84 15.16
CA PHE A 199 -27.40 -17.91 15.00
C PHE A 199 -26.33 -17.87 16.09
N GLN A 200 -25.83 -16.67 16.42
CA GLN A 200 -24.76 -16.52 17.39
C GLN A 200 -24.83 -15.15 18.09
N SER A 201 -24.52 -15.13 19.39
CA SER A 201 -24.33 -13.90 20.18
C SER A 201 -22.91 -13.87 20.75
N LEU A 202 -22.25 -12.72 20.67
CA LEU A 202 -20.83 -12.53 21.01
C LEU A 202 -20.63 -11.25 21.82
N ASP A 203 -20.00 -11.34 22.99
CA ASP A 203 -19.70 -10.15 23.79
C ASP A 203 -18.32 -9.59 23.41
N ILE A 204 -18.27 -8.50 22.66
CA ILE A 204 -17.01 -7.92 22.15
C ILE A 204 -16.25 -7.17 23.25
N LEU A 205 -17.00 -6.53 24.14
CA LEU A 205 -16.48 -5.74 25.24
C LEU A 205 -16.44 -6.58 26.53
N THR A 206 -15.51 -6.24 27.41
CA THR A 206 -15.53 -6.78 28.77
C THR A 206 -16.56 -6.04 29.61
N SER A 207 -17.13 -6.68 30.64
CA SER A 207 -18.17 -6.09 31.48
C SER A 207 -17.75 -4.79 32.21
N LEU A 208 -16.44 -4.48 32.29
CA LEU A 208 -15.93 -3.22 32.82
C LEU A 208 -15.89 -2.08 31.78
N GLU A 209 -15.90 -2.42 30.48
CA GLU A 209 -15.85 -1.47 29.37
C GLU A 209 -17.25 -1.01 28.92
N GLY A 210 -18.29 -1.77 29.27
CA GLY A 210 -19.68 -1.38 29.08
C GLY A 210 -20.05 -0.23 30.01
N ALA A 211 -20.07 0.99 29.49
CA ALA A 211 -20.61 2.14 30.21
C ALA A 211 -21.81 2.70 29.45
N GLU A 212 -22.72 3.29 30.20
CA GLU A 212 -23.85 4.04 29.68
C GLU A 212 -23.34 5.17 28.75
N GLU A 213 -24.04 5.38 27.63
CA GLU A 213 -23.77 6.44 26.62
C GLU A 213 -22.57 6.26 25.66
N ARG A 214 -22.12 5.02 25.39
CA ARG A 214 -21.11 4.75 24.33
C ARG A 214 -21.73 4.18 23.06
N TRP A 215 -21.14 4.55 21.92
CA TRP A 215 -21.62 4.22 20.57
C TRP A 215 -20.60 3.35 19.85
N PRO A 216 -20.63 2.02 20.04
CA PRO A 216 -19.80 1.14 19.23
C PRO A 216 -20.36 1.11 17.80
N MET A 217 -19.48 1.00 16.81
CA MET A 217 -19.82 1.10 15.39
C MET A 217 -19.24 -0.08 14.61
N ILE A 218 -19.98 -0.58 13.63
CA ILE A 218 -19.51 -1.62 12.70
C ILE A 218 -18.89 -0.95 11.48
N SER A 219 -17.83 -1.55 10.94
CA SER A 219 -17.18 -1.07 9.73
C SER A 219 -16.82 -2.27 8.84
N PRO A 220 -17.23 -2.29 7.56
CA PRO A 220 -16.98 -3.41 6.67
C PRO A 220 -15.50 -3.58 6.37
N ASP A 221 -15.10 -4.80 6.06
CA ASP A 221 -13.80 -5.08 5.50
C ASP A 221 -13.79 -4.96 3.97
N VAL A 222 -12.61 -4.68 3.39
CA VAL A 222 -12.39 -4.57 1.94
C VAL A 222 -11.97 -5.92 1.34
N THR A 223 -11.43 -6.86 2.14
CA THR A 223 -10.97 -8.15 1.61
C THR A 223 -12.07 -9.20 1.57
N SER A 224 -13.00 -9.17 2.52
CA SER A 224 -14.10 -10.13 2.60
C SER A 224 -15.39 -9.50 3.09
N ARG A 225 -16.50 -9.78 2.39
CA ARG A 225 -17.86 -9.37 2.79
C ARG A 225 -18.32 -9.95 4.13
N TYR A 226 -17.72 -11.06 4.56
CA TYR A 226 -18.03 -11.76 5.81
C TYR A 226 -17.11 -11.36 6.96
N SER A 227 -16.26 -10.36 6.74
CA SER A 227 -15.39 -9.78 7.73
C SER A 227 -15.74 -8.32 7.97
N PHE A 228 -15.65 -7.90 9.22
CA PHE A 228 -15.92 -6.52 9.62
C PHE A 228 -15.23 -6.21 10.94
N PHE A 229 -15.13 -4.93 11.23
CA PHE A 229 -14.51 -4.39 12.44
C PHE A 229 -15.58 -3.77 13.32
N VAL A 230 -15.44 -3.94 14.63
CA VAL A 230 -16.24 -3.22 15.63
C VAL A 230 -15.34 -2.24 16.34
N THR A 231 -15.65 -0.97 16.19
CA THR A 231 -14.93 0.14 16.80
C THR A 231 -15.67 0.58 18.05
N HIS A 232 -15.01 0.48 19.19
CA HIS A 232 -15.45 1.05 20.47
C HIS A 232 -14.40 2.07 20.92
N PRO A 233 -14.74 3.12 21.70
CA PRO A 233 -13.75 4.10 22.19
C PRO A 233 -12.52 3.50 22.89
N THR A 234 -12.65 2.30 23.48
CA THR A 234 -11.54 1.60 24.14
C THR A 234 -10.82 0.59 23.26
N SER A 235 -11.41 0.10 22.18
CA SER A 235 -10.83 -0.99 21.40
C SER A 235 -11.37 -1.11 19.99
N ILE A 236 -10.57 -1.72 19.12
CA ILE A 236 -11.00 -2.11 17.77
C ILE A 236 -10.88 -3.64 17.69
N THR A 237 -11.97 -4.30 17.33
CA THR A 237 -12.06 -5.77 17.25
C THR A 237 -12.41 -6.20 15.84
N TYR A 238 -11.63 -7.12 15.28
CA TYR A 238 -11.91 -7.81 14.03
C TYR A 238 -12.84 -8.99 14.25
N ILE A 239 -13.79 -9.18 13.35
CA ILE A 239 -14.78 -10.26 13.38
C ILE A 239 -14.86 -10.87 11.98
N SER A 240 -14.87 -12.20 11.90
CA SER A 240 -15.06 -12.91 10.63
C SER A 240 -16.03 -14.08 10.78
N LEU A 241 -16.98 -14.14 9.84
CA LEU A 241 -18.02 -15.17 9.75
C LEU A 241 -17.66 -16.29 8.75
N ALA A 242 -16.58 -16.11 7.97
CA ALA A 242 -16.10 -17.07 6.99
C ALA A 242 -16.01 -18.54 7.47
N PRO A 243 -15.59 -18.86 8.72
CA PRO A 243 -15.40 -20.25 9.14
C PRO A 243 -16.64 -21.14 9.05
N TRP A 244 -17.84 -20.56 9.22
CA TRP A 244 -19.11 -21.30 9.20
C TRP A 244 -19.97 -20.94 7.99
N VAL A 245 -19.87 -19.72 7.46
CA VAL A 245 -20.69 -19.26 6.33
C VAL A 245 -20.51 -20.15 5.11
N PHE A 246 -19.28 -20.42 4.67
CA PHE A 246 -19.04 -21.26 3.50
C PHE A 246 -19.42 -22.72 3.71
N ARG A 247 -19.36 -23.19 4.96
CA ARG A 247 -19.82 -24.54 5.32
C ARG A 247 -21.34 -24.63 5.25
N LEU A 248 -22.03 -23.59 5.71
CA LEU A 248 -23.49 -23.52 5.62
C LEU A 248 -23.92 -23.47 4.16
N GLU A 249 -23.27 -22.64 3.34
CA GLU A 249 -23.54 -22.59 1.90
C GLU A 249 -23.34 -23.95 1.23
N SER A 250 -22.22 -24.63 1.51
CA SER A 250 -21.97 -25.97 0.95
C SER A 250 -23.02 -27.02 1.37
N GLU A 251 -23.67 -26.83 2.51
CA GLU A 251 -24.74 -27.71 2.97
C GLU A 251 -26.07 -27.36 2.30
N LEU A 252 -26.35 -26.07 2.05
CA LEU A 252 -27.55 -25.61 1.35
C LEU A 252 -27.54 -26.01 -0.13
N GLN A 253 -26.38 -25.96 -0.78
CA GLN A 253 -26.18 -26.41 -2.16
C GLN A 253 -25.99 -27.93 -2.30
N GLY A 254 -25.87 -28.67 -1.18
CA GLY A 254 -25.53 -30.08 -1.21
C GLY A 254 -26.66 -30.98 -1.74
N ASP A 255 -26.38 -31.76 -2.79
CA ASP A 255 -27.33 -32.73 -3.39
C ASP A 255 -27.83 -33.84 -2.43
N SER A 256 -27.13 -34.06 -1.31
CA SER A 256 -27.41 -35.18 -0.41
C SER A 256 -28.26 -34.77 0.79
N GLN A 257 -29.57 -34.95 0.70
CA GLN A 257 -30.49 -34.82 1.84
C GLN A 257 -30.21 -35.79 3.00
N ALA A 258 -29.52 -36.92 2.73
CA ALA A 258 -29.17 -37.86 3.78
C ALA A 258 -28.03 -37.30 4.66
N GLY A 259 -28.29 -37.24 5.98
CA GLY A 259 -27.30 -36.82 6.97
C GLY A 259 -27.12 -35.31 7.13
N SER A 260 -27.98 -34.49 6.53
CA SER A 260 -27.92 -33.02 6.68
C SER A 260 -28.08 -32.57 8.12
N ASP A 261 -29.03 -33.15 8.86
CA ASP A 261 -29.24 -32.87 10.29
C ASP A 261 -27.94 -33.07 11.11
N PHE A 262 -27.19 -34.14 10.86
CA PHE A 262 -25.92 -34.38 11.52
C PHE A 262 -24.84 -33.35 11.15
N ARG A 263 -24.75 -32.97 9.87
CA ARG A 263 -23.76 -31.99 9.38
C ARG A 263 -24.07 -30.57 9.87
N ILE A 264 -25.33 -30.17 9.86
CA ILE A 264 -25.79 -28.90 10.44
C ILE A 264 -25.51 -28.89 11.94
N ASN A 265 -25.80 -29.97 12.66
CA ASN A 265 -25.51 -30.07 14.09
C ASN A 265 -23.99 -29.98 14.36
N LEU A 266 -23.14 -30.56 13.49
CA LEU A 266 -21.69 -30.40 13.58
C LEU A 266 -21.24 -28.96 13.30
N LEU A 267 -21.90 -28.26 12.37
CA LEU A 267 -21.63 -26.85 12.08
C LEU A 267 -21.98 -25.96 13.27
N VAL A 268 -23.17 -26.13 13.85
CA VAL A 268 -23.63 -25.36 15.02
C VAL A 268 -22.75 -25.61 16.24
N ASN A 269 -22.30 -26.85 16.47
CA ASN A 269 -21.37 -27.19 17.56
C ASN A 269 -19.89 -26.94 17.21
N GLY A 270 -19.61 -26.50 15.99
CA GLY A 270 -18.26 -26.28 15.48
C GLY A 270 -17.63 -24.99 16.00
N GLN A 271 -16.54 -24.58 15.36
CA GLN A 271 -16.00 -23.24 15.56
C GLN A 271 -16.96 -22.22 14.92
N GLY A 272 -17.55 -21.35 15.74
CA GLY A 272 -18.35 -20.23 15.27
C GLY A 272 -17.51 -19.12 14.64
N SER A 273 -18.04 -17.90 14.60
CA SER A 273 -17.30 -16.73 14.13
C SER A 273 -15.98 -16.51 14.89
N THR A 274 -14.93 -16.09 14.20
CA THR A 274 -13.68 -15.66 14.84
C THR A 274 -13.75 -14.21 15.27
N ARG A 275 -13.16 -13.90 16.42
CA ARG A 275 -13.01 -12.53 16.94
C ARG A 275 -11.59 -12.30 17.41
N GLU A 276 -11.02 -11.14 17.09
CA GLU A 276 -9.67 -10.77 17.50
C GLU A 276 -9.60 -9.30 17.86
N ARG A 277 -9.12 -8.97 19.06
CA ARG A 277 -8.96 -7.58 19.50
C ARG A 277 -7.62 -7.05 18.98
N LEU A 278 -7.69 -6.15 17.99
CA LEU A 278 -6.52 -5.63 17.29
C LEU A 278 -5.89 -4.43 18.00
N TYR A 279 -6.74 -3.54 18.52
CA TYR A 279 -6.29 -2.33 19.21
C TYR A 279 -6.97 -2.22 20.57
N THR A 280 -6.21 -1.79 21.57
CA THR A 280 -6.73 -1.34 22.86
C THR A 280 -6.15 0.02 23.16
N ASN A 281 -7.03 1.00 23.37
CA ASN A 281 -6.64 2.35 23.72
C ASN A 281 -5.95 2.33 25.10
N PRO A 282 -4.68 2.78 25.21
CA PRO A 282 -3.96 2.78 26.49
C PRO A 282 -4.57 3.75 27.52
N ALA A 283 -5.33 4.75 27.08
CA ALA A 283 -6.08 5.66 27.96
C ALA A 283 -7.45 5.07 28.33
N GLN A 284 -7.47 3.85 28.87
CA GLN A 284 -8.69 3.17 29.30
C GLN A 284 -9.49 4.04 30.27
N GLY A 285 -10.67 4.50 29.84
CA GLY A 285 -11.64 5.20 30.69
C GLY A 285 -11.69 6.72 30.52
N ASP A 286 -10.85 7.33 29.67
CA ASP A 286 -10.94 8.76 29.42
C ASP A 286 -12.00 9.05 28.34
N SER A 287 -13.14 9.60 28.76
CA SER A 287 -14.28 9.93 27.88
C SER A 287 -13.90 10.94 26.78
N HIS A 288 -12.78 11.63 26.96
CA HIS A 288 -12.28 12.67 26.06
C HIS A 288 -11.53 12.14 24.82
N LEU A 289 -11.30 10.83 24.71
CA LEU A 289 -10.56 10.21 23.60
C LEU A 289 -11.39 9.18 22.84
N PRO A 290 -12.48 9.58 22.14
CA PRO A 290 -13.24 8.67 21.30
C PRO A 290 -12.41 8.19 20.10
N LEU A 291 -12.62 6.96 19.67
CA LEU A 291 -12.06 6.43 18.43
C LEU A 291 -13.05 6.65 17.27
N ALA A 292 -12.55 7.18 16.17
CA ALA A 292 -13.28 7.24 14.91
C ALA A 292 -13.50 5.83 14.35
N ALA A 293 -14.64 5.60 13.70
CA ALA A 293 -14.94 4.33 13.04
C ALA A 293 -13.77 3.90 12.16
N ALA A 294 -13.35 2.65 12.31
CA ALA A 294 -12.23 2.10 11.57
C ALA A 294 -12.58 1.95 10.09
N VAL A 295 -11.62 2.18 9.20
CA VAL A 295 -11.77 2.02 7.76
C VAL A 295 -10.71 1.06 7.27
N ALA A 296 -11.13 -0.08 6.73
CA ALA A 296 -10.24 -1.00 6.05
C ALA A 296 -9.87 -0.42 4.68
N ILE A 297 -8.59 -0.44 4.34
CA ILE A 297 -8.07 0.05 3.07
C ILE A 297 -7.14 -1.02 2.53
N ARG A 298 -7.38 -1.42 1.28
CA ARG A 298 -6.48 -2.27 0.51
C ARG A 298 -6.02 -1.46 -0.70
N ASP A 299 -4.75 -1.17 -0.72
CA ASP A 299 -4.10 -0.44 -1.80
C ASP A 299 -2.90 -1.27 -2.30
N PRO A 300 -2.67 -1.38 -3.61
CA PRO A 300 -1.55 -2.17 -4.12
C PRO A 300 -0.18 -1.61 -3.73
N ASP A 301 -0.06 -0.30 -3.48
CA ASP A 301 1.21 0.34 -3.12
C ASP A 301 1.42 0.38 -1.59
N LEU A 302 0.36 0.57 -0.81
CA LEU A 302 0.41 0.66 0.66
C LEU A 302 0.13 -0.68 1.37
N GLY A 303 -0.48 -1.63 0.67
CA GLY A 303 -0.92 -2.91 1.21
C GLY A 303 -2.30 -2.86 1.85
N TYR A 304 -2.56 -3.82 2.74
CA TYR A 304 -3.82 -3.94 3.48
C TYR A 304 -3.63 -3.47 4.92
N PHE A 305 -4.34 -2.41 5.29
CA PHE A 305 -4.28 -1.83 6.63
C PHE A 305 -5.63 -1.27 7.09
N LEU A 306 -5.78 -1.16 8.41
CA LEU A 306 -6.91 -0.52 9.06
C LEU A 306 -6.52 0.89 9.52
N LEU A 307 -7.36 1.87 9.20
CA LEU A 307 -7.18 3.26 9.62
C LEU A 307 -8.31 3.68 10.57
N SER A 308 -7.95 4.15 11.75
CA SER A 308 -8.82 4.83 12.70
C SER A 308 -8.10 6.09 13.20
N ALA A 309 -8.75 6.88 14.04
CA ALA A 309 -8.13 8.06 14.63
C ALA A 309 -8.72 8.34 16.01
N THR A 310 -7.86 8.77 16.92
CA THR A 310 -8.26 9.56 18.09
C THR A 310 -8.33 11.03 17.69
N PRO A 311 -8.85 11.95 18.53
CA PRO A 311 -8.85 13.39 18.22
C PRO A 311 -7.47 13.99 17.96
N PHE A 312 -6.40 13.31 18.39
CA PHE A 312 -5.03 13.82 18.35
C PHE A 312 -4.06 12.97 17.53
N GLU A 313 -4.35 11.68 17.35
CA GLU A 313 -3.42 10.72 16.72
C GLU A 313 -4.15 9.77 15.77
N PRO A 314 -3.61 9.55 14.55
CA PRO A 314 -4.09 8.48 13.68
C PRO A 314 -3.66 7.13 14.25
N VAL A 315 -4.55 6.15 14.15
CA VAL A 315 -4.30 4.75 14.52
C VAL A 315 -4.30 3.93 13.24
N ALA A 316 -3.11 3.57 12.75
CA ALA A 316 -2.96 2.74 11.55
C ALA A 316 -2.40 1.37 11.95
N MET A 317 -3.06 0.29 11.54
CA MET A 317 -2.64 -1.09 11.76
C MET A 317 -2.46 -1.79 10.43
N VAL A 318 -1.24 -2.16 10.08
CA VAL A 318 -0.91 -2.80 8.80
C VAL A 318 -0.94 -4.32 8.96
N PHE A 319 -1.72 -4.99 8.12
CA PHE A 319 -1.84 -6.45 8.11
C PHE A 319 -0.99 -7.10 7.02
N ASP A 320 -0.95 -6.46 5.85
CA ASP A 320 -0.18 -6.91 4.69
C ASP A 320 0.56 -5.71 4.08
N THR A 321 1.84 -5.89 3.79
CA THR A 321 2.66 -4.90 3.08
C THR A 321 3.06 -5.52 1.76
N PRO A 322 2.93 -4.82 0.61
CA PRO A 322 3.32 -5.38 -0.66
C PRO A 322 4.80 -5.77 -0.59
N ASP A 323 5.09 -7.01 -0.94
CA ASP A 323 6.46 -7.46 -1.09
C ASP A 323 7.12 -6.60 -2.18
N ASP A 324 8.28 -6.02 -1.89
CA ASP A 324 9.15 -5.31 -2.83
C ASP A 324 9.78 -6.33 -3.82
N ASP A 325 8.97 -7.22 -4.40
CA ASP A 325 9.34 -8.27 -5.35
C ASP A 325 9.60 -7.70 -6.76
N PHE A 326 9.81 -6.39 -6.88
CA PHE A 326 10.58 -5.84 -7.98
C PHE A 326 12.06 -6.16 -7.77
N GLU A 327 12.42 -7.45 -7.73
CA GLU A 327 13.73 -7.83 -8.23
C GLU A 327 13.76 -7.37 -9.69
N PRO A 328 14.59 -6.38 -10.06
CA PRO A 328 14.70 -6.00 -11.46
C PRO A 328 15.09 -7.26 -12.21
N MET A 329 14.19 -7.74 -13.10
CA MET A 329 14.43 -8.93 -13.93
C MET A 329 15.85 -8.84 -14.49
N ARG A 330 16.77 -9.57 -13.87
CA ARG A 330 18.14 -9.69 -14.34
C ARG A 330 17.97 -10.44 -15.65
N SER A 331 18.03 -9.72 -16.76
CA SER A 331 17.98 -10.32 -18.09
C SER A 331 19.00 -11.45 -18.13
N VAL A 332 18.51 -12.69 -18.14
CA VAL A 332 19.30 -13.91 -18.19
C VAL A 332 19.93 -14.00 -19.57
N ILE A 333 20.95 -13.19 -19.83
CA ILE A 333 21.73 -13.21 -21.06
C ILE A 333 23.21 -13.02 -20.68
N SER A 334 23.80 -14.06 -20.08
CA SER A 334 25.19 -14.55 -20.31
C SER A 334 25.71 -15.32 -19.09
N PRO A 335 26.19 -16.58 -19.22
CA PRO A 335 26.72 -17.38 -18.10
C PRO A 335 28.19 -17.07 -17.78
N THR A 336 28.57 -15.79 -17.75
CA THR A 336 29.94 -15.37 -17.47
C THR A 336 29.95 -14.24 -16.45
N PHE A 337 30.45 -14.56 -15.26
CA PHE A 337 30.73 -13.71 -14.09
C PHE A 337 29.58 -13.49 -13.09
N ASP A 338 29.24 -14.54 -12.35
CA ASP A 338 28.66 -14.43 -11.00
C ASP A 338 29.72 -13.91 -10.01
N LYS A 339 30.01 -12.60 -10.06
CA LYS A 339 30.76 -11.90 -9.00
C LYS A 339 30.14 -10.57 -8.57
N ASP A 340 29.02 -10.16 -9.17
CA ASP A 340 28.26 -8.99 -8.74
C ASP A 340 27.20 -9.35 -7.66
N ALA A 341 27.36 -10.50 -7.01
CA ALA A 341 26.42 -11.04 -6.01
C ALA A 341 26.41 -10.29 -4.66
N GLU A 342 27.16 -9.20 -4.48
CA GLU A 342 27.23 -8.49 -3.18
C GLU A 342 27.30 -6.96 -3.31
N VAL A 343 26.63 -6.37 -4.30
CA VAL A 343 26.24 -4.95 -4.18
C VAL A 343 24.79 -4.92 -3.70
N GLN A 344 24.54 -5.53 -2.54
CA GLN A 344 23.36 -5.14 -1.77
C GLN A 344 23.54 -3.66 -1.45
N PRO A 345 22.50 -2.81 -1.62
CA PRO A 345 22.48 -1.51 -0.97
C PRO A 345 22.89 -1.77 0.47
N LEU A 346 23.93 -1.08 0.94
CA LEU A 346 24.29 -1.18 2.34
C LEU A 346 23.06 -0.68 3.10
N ASP A 347 22.29 -1.60 3.71
CA ASP A 347 21.09 -1.30 4.49
C ASP A 347 21.52 -0.51 5.72
N PHE A 348 21.70 0.79 5.53
CA PHE A 348 22.40 1.61 6.50
C PHE A 348 21.54 1.92 7.71
N TYR A 349 20.21 1.83 7.61
CA TYR A 349 19.32 2.30 8.66
C TYR A 349 17.86 1.84 8.51
N GLU A 350 17.26 1.34 9.60
CA GLU A 350 15.80 1.24 9.72
C GLU A 350 15.20 2.65 9.80
N PRO A 351 14.28 3.04 8.90
CA PRO A 351 13.68 4.38 8.90
C PRO A 351 13.22 4.81 10.29
N ARG A 352 13.60 6.02 10.72
CA ARG A 352 13.16 6.55 12.02
C ARG A 352 11.63 6.68 12.02
N PRO A 353 10.94 6.22 13.07
CA PRO A 353 9.53 6.52 13.21
C PRO A 353 9.34 8.03 13.34
N VAL A 354 8.31 8.56 12.69
CA VAL A 354 7.97 9.98 12.73
C VAL A 354 7.79 10.41 14.19
N PHE A 355 8.29 11.59 14.55
CA PHE A 355 8.08 12.15 15.88
C PHE A 355 6.73 12.84 15.94
N GLN A 356 5.84 12.31 16.77
CA GLN A 356 4.59 12.95 17.15
C GLN A 356 4.71 13.42 18.60
N PRO A 357 4.55 14.73 18.87
CA PRO A 357 4.53 15.23 20.24
C PRO A 357 3.27 14.75 20.95
N SER A 358 3.38 14.47 22.25
CA SER A 358 2.23 14.10 23.08
C SER A 358 1.16 15.21 23.05
N HIS A 359 -0.10 14.82 22.96
CA HIS A 359 -1.25 15.75 22.98
C HIS A 359 -1.29 16.62 24.25
N ALA A 360 -0.68 16.18 25.36
CA ALA A 360 -0.59 16.94 26.59
C ALA A 360 0.03 18.33 26.41
N PHE A 361 0.88 18.54 25.40
CA PHE A 361 1.46 19.86 25.09
C PHE A 361 0.48 20.83 24.41
N HIS A 362 -0.61 20.31 23.83
CA HIS A 362 -1.60 21.08 23.08
C HIS A 362 -2.91 21.27 23.86
N GLU A 363 -3.08 20.58 24.98
CA GLU A 363 -4.27 20.69 25.82
C GLU A 363 -4.25 21.99 26.62
N ASP A 364 -5.35 22.75 26.55
CA ASP A 364 -5.56 23.93 27.37
C ASP A 364 -5.88 23.52 28.82
N SER A 365 -5.37 24.26 29.80
CA SER A 365 -5.67 24.01 31.22
C SER A 365 -7.17 24.08 31.48
N ALA A 366 -7.70 23.20 32.33
CA ALA A 366 -9.08 23.21 32.79
C ALA A 366 -9.33 24.26 33.88
N LEU A 367 -8.28 24.88 34.43
CA LEU A 367 -8.40 25.93 35.46
C LEU A 367 -9.24 27.14 35.07
N PRO A 368 -9.14 27.73 33.86
CA PRO A 368 -9.98 28.86 33.46
C PRO A 368 -11.46 28.48 33.43
N ALA A 369 -11.80 27.28 32.98
CA ALA A 369 -13.17 26.77 32.99
C ALA A 369 -13.69 26.58 34.42
N PHE A 370 -12.85 26.01 35.30
CA PHE A 370 -13.16 25.90 36.73
C PHE A 370 -13.36 27.28 37.38
N LEU A 371 -12.53 28.27 37.04
CA LEU A 371 -12.69 29.64 37.52
C LEU A 371 -14.00 30.29 37.05
N GLU A 372 -14.39 30.10 35.79
CA GLU A 372 -15.68 30.57 35.27
C GLU A 372 -16.87 29.86 35.95
N GLN A 373 -16.75 28.56 36.23
CA GLN A 373 -17.75 27.82 37.00
C GLN A 373 -17.88 28.37 38.43
N ILE A 374 -16.78 28.68 39.11
CA ILE A 374 -16.84 29.27 40.45
C ILE A 374 -17.44 30.68 40.40
N ARG A 375 -17.11 31.49 39.37
CA ARG A 375 -17.66 32.83 39.14
C ARG A 375 -19.16 32.85 38.90
N THR A 376 -19.72 31.79 38.30
CA THR A 376 -21.15 31.63 38.04
C THR A 376 -21.89 30.93 39.20
N SER A 377 -21.17 30.22 40.06
CA SER A 377 -21.72 29.51 41.22
C SER A 377 -22.07 30.42 42.42
N ARG A 378 -22.59 29.79 43.48
CA ARG A 378 -22.83 30.41 44.80
C ARG A 378 -21.57 31.00 45.45
N TYR A 379 -20.38 30.67 44.94
CA TYR A 379 -19.08 31.14 45.45
C TYR A 379 -18.57 32.42 44.77
N LYS A 380 -19.35 33.06 43.87
CA LYS A 380 -18.98 34.30 43.16
C LYS A 380 -18.46 35.42 44.06
N THR A 381 -19.06 35.59 45.23
CA THR A 381 -18.67 36.63 46.21
C THR A 381 -17.34 36.32 46.90
N ILE A 382 -16.92 35.06 46.95
CA ILE A 382 -15.67 34.62 47.59
C ILE A 382 -14.47 34.81 46.66
N VAL A 383 -14.64 34.60 45.34
CA VAL A 383 -13.57 34.74 44.34
C VAL A 383 -13.06 36.18 44.22
N ASN A 384 -13.94 37.16 44.41
CA ASN A 384 -13.60 38.58 44.29
C ASN A 384 -13.22 39.24 45.62
N GLN A 385 -13.25 38.51 46.74
CA GLN A 385 -12.88 39.01 48.06
C GLN A 385 -11.44 38.65 48.42
N GLU A 386 -10.83 39.42 49.32
CA GLU A 386 -9.54 39.09 49.90
C GLU A 386 -9.57 37.69 50.53
N VAL A 387 -8.51 36.91 50.30
CA VAL A 387 -8.43 35.49 50.70
C VAL A 387 -8.52 35.36 52.22
N LYS A 388 -9.69 34.93 52.70
CA LYS A 388 -9.89 34.52 54.10
C LYS A 388 -9.73 33.01 54.21
N LEU A 389 -8.99 32.56 55.22
CA LEU A 389 -8.86 31.15 55.58
C LEU A 389 -10.21 30.62 56.09
N SER A 390 -11.04 30.16 55.17
CA SER A 390 -12.31 29.49 55.44
C SER A 390 -12.27 28.06 54.88
N PRO A 391 -13.05 27.11 55.45
CA PRO A 391 -13.12 25.75 54.92
C PRO A 391 -13.49 25.68 53.42
N VAL A 392 -14.37 26.59 52.98
CA VAL A 392 -14.80 26.67 51.58
C VAL A 392 -13.68 27.17 50.68
N THR A 393 -12.92 28.17 51.12
CA THR A 393 -11.75 28.68 50.38
C THR A 393 -10.70 27.59 50.22
N LEU A 394 -10.45 26.81 51.29
CA LEU A 394 -9.49 25.71 51.28
C LEU A 394 -9.93 24.60 50.32
N GLN A 395 -11.23 24.28 50.26
CA GLN A 395 -11.77 23.30 49.32
C GLN A 395 -11.60 23.73 47.86
N ILE A 396 -11.88 25.00 47.54
CA ILE A 396 -11.63 25.57 46.19
C ILE A 396 -10.15 25.44 45.82
N PHE A 397 -9.23 25.79 46.73
CA PHE A 397 -7.79 25.63 46.48
C PHE A 397 -7.37 24.17 46.35
N THR A 398 -8.04 23.25 47.04
CA THR A 398 -7.76 21.81 46.96
C THR A 398 -8.19 21.27 45.62
N ASP A 399 -9.37 21.65 45.14
CA ASP A 399 -9.88 21.22 43.83
C ASP A 399 -9.07 21.86 42.69
N ALA A 400 -8.68 23.13 42.81
CA ALA A 400 -7.73 23.77 41.89
C ALA A 400 -6.36 23.06 41.90
N HIS A 401 -5.87 22.66 43.08
CA HIS A 401 -4.62 21.93 43.20
C HIS A 401 -4.69 20.53 42.59
N LYS A 402 -5.82 19.81 42.72
CA LYS A 402 -6.01 18.51 42.06
C LYS A 402 -5.87 18.64 40.54
N ILE A 403 -6.59 19.61 39.94
CA ILE A 403 -6.53 19.89 38.50
C ILE A 403 -5.09 20.20 38.08
N LEU A 404 -4.44 21.16 38.75
CA LEU A 404 -3.04 21.51 38.46
C LEU A 404 -2.08 20.34 38.65
N SER A 405 -2.26 19.55 39.70
CA SER A 405 -1.39 18.42 40.00
C SER A 405 -1.48 17.37 38.91
N GLU A 406 -2.68 17.09 38.41
CA GLU A 406 -2.92 16.15 37.32
C GLU A 406 -2.37 16.68 35.99
N GLU A 407 -2.65 17.93 35.63
CA GLU A 407 -2.09 18.57 34.43
C GLU A 407 -0.56 18.61 34.44
N THR A 408 0.04 19.01 35.57
CA THR A 408 1.49 19.08 35.73
C THR A 408 2.11 17.68 35.69
N HIS A 409 1.42 16.66 36.20
CA HIS A 409 1.87 15.27 36.13
C HIS A 409 1.86 14.77 34.68
N ARG A 410 0.77 15.01 33.93
CA ARG A 410 0.67 14.63 32.51
C ARG A 410 1.73 15.33 31.65
N LEU A 411 1.92 16.64 31.83
CA LEU A 411 2.99 17.39 31.18
C LEU A 411 4.39 16.89 31.57
N GLY A 412 4.57 16.51 32.84
CA GLY A 412 5.83 15.92 33.33
C GLY A 412 6.16 14.60 32.66
N LEU A 413 5.17 13.72 32.46
CA LEU A 413 5.33 12.47 31.73
C LEU A 413 5.68 12.72 30.26
N ALA A 414 4.93 13.60 29.57
CA ALA A 414 5.21 13.96 28.18
C ALA A 414 6.61 14.59 27.99
N ALA A 415 7.03 15.47 28.91
CA ALA A 415 8.35 16.06 28.89
C ALA A 415 9.46 15.01 29.11
N SER A 416 9.24 14.07 30.04
CA SER A 416 10.19 12.98 30.31
C SER A 416 10.39 12.07 29.09
N GLU A 417 9.33 11.79 28.34
CA GLU A 417 9.39 11.03 27.10
C GLU A 417 10.20 11.77 26.03
N LEU A 418 9.96 13.09 25.89
CA LEU A 418 10.73 13.94 24.98
C LEU A 418 12.22 13.94 25.33
N PHE A 419 12.58 14.04 26.61
CA PHE A 419 13.97 13.94 27.05
C PHE A 419 14.59 12.58 26.72
N ARG A 420 13.87 11.48 27.00
CA ARG A 420 14.32 10.12 26.65
C ARG A 420 14.55 9.96 25.16
N ARG A 421 13.69 10.56 24.32
CA ARG A 421 13.83 10.51 22.86
C ARG A 421 14.97 11.37 22.35
N CYS A 422 15.23 12.53 22.96
CA CYS A 422 16.41 13.35 22.68
C CYS A 422 17.72 12.59 23.01
N GLU A 423 17.76 11.86 24.13
CA GLU A 423 18.90 10.99 24.46
C GLU A 423 19.09 9.87 23.44
N LYS A 424 17.99 9.22 23.02
CA LYS A 424 18.02 8.19 21.96
C LYS A 424 18.54 8.77 20.63
N LEU A 425 18.09 9.95 20.23
CA LEU A 425 18.55 10.66 19.03
C LEU A 425 20.05 10.97 19.08
N GLN A 426 20.58 11.36 20.24
CA GLN A 426 22.02 11.56 20.41
C GLN A 426 22.80 10.24 20.27
N ALA A 427 22.27 9.14 20.80
CA ALA A 427 22.88 7.81 20.66
C ALA A 427 22.86 7.33 19.20
N GLU A 428 21.72 7.48 18.52
CA GLU A 428 21.55 7.16 17.10
C GLU A 428 22.51 7.98 16.22
N LEU A 429 22.64 9.30 16.47
CA LEU A 429 23.57 10.16 15.74
C LEU A 429 25.03 9.72 15.93
N ARG A 430 25.42 9.36 17.15
CA ARG A 430 26.75 8.80 17.41
C ARG A 430 26.97 7.50 16.63
N GLN A 431 25.97 6.62 16.59
CA GLN A 431 26.03 5.40 15.80
C GLN A 431 26.15 5.67 14.30
N GLN A 432 25.40 6.65 13.78
CA GLN A 432 25.49 7.08 12.38
C GLN A 432 26.88 7.62 12.03
N ILE A 433 27.49 8.42 12.92
CA ILE A 433 28.86 8.92 12.73
C ILE A 433 29.86 7.77 12.74
N THR A 434 29.72 6.80 13.65
CA THR A 434 30.60 5.62 13.70
C THR A 434 30.49 4.77 12.44
N LYS A 435 29.26 4.49 11.96
CA LYS A 435 29.02 3.77 10.70
C LYS A 435 29.56 4.54 9.50
N ALA A 436 29.37 5.85 9.44
CA ALA A 436 29.91 6.68 8.36
C ALA A 436 31.44 6.67 8.34
N ASN A 437 32.08 6.68 9.52
CA ASN A 437 33.54 6.53 9.63
C ASN A 437 34.01 5.12 9.22
N GLU A 438 33.23 4.07 9.52
CA GLU A 438 33.54 2.72 9.06
C GLU A 438 33.44 2.61 7.53
N VAL A 439 32.40 3.18 6.92
CA VAL A 439 32.27 3.25 5.45
C VAL A 439 33.42 4.04 4.86
N LYS A 440 33.76 5.19 5.45
CA LYS A 440 34.93 5.98 5.03
C LYS A 440 36.20 5.14 5.09
N ALA A 441 36.44 4.41 6.17
CA ALA A 441 37.61 3.53 6.30
C ALA A 441 37.60 2.38 5.28
N ARG A 442 36.43 1.79 4.98
CA ARG A 442 36.29 0.78 3.92
C ARG A 442 36.54 1.38 2.53
N VAL A 443 36.03 2.58 2.27
CA VAL A 443 36.26 3.31 1.02
C VAL A 443 37.74 3.65 0.91
N GLU A 444 38.39 4.19 1.93
CA GLU A 444 39.83 4.49 1.96
C GLU A 444 40.68 3.22 1.77
N ALA A 445 40.28 2.08 2.34
CA ALA A 445 40.95 0.80 2.11
C ALA A 445 40.81 0.30 0.66
N VAL A 446 39.74 0.69 -0.04
CA VAL A 446 39.50 0.36 -1.45
C VAL A 446 40.14 1.38 -2.39
N THR A 447 40.01 2.67 -2.14
CA THR A 447 40.50 3.75 -3.00
C THR A 447 42.00 3.99 -2.83
N GLY A 448 42.54 3.76 -1.63
CA GLY A 448 43.98 3.73 -1.35
C GLY A 448 44.77 4.91 -1.91
N GLU A 449 44.24 6.14 -1.80
CA GLU A 449 44.95 7.34 -2.28
C GLU A 449 46.03 7.84 -1.28
N ASP A 450 46.05 7.36 -0.03
CA ASP A 450 46.92 7.92 1.04
C ASP A 450 47.84 6.88 1.73
N GLN A 451 48.53 6.00 0.98
CA GLN A 451 49.73 5.33 1.50
C GLN A 451 50.94 5.67 0.66
N ASP A 452 51.56 6.79 1.03
CA ASP A 452 52.90 7.18 0.62
C ASP A 452 53.91 6.24 1.29
N ASP A 453 54.70 5.55 0.45
CA ASP A 453 55.97 4.89 0.73
C ASP A 453 56.19 4.26 2.13
N GLY A 454 55.74 3.01 2.34
CA GLY A 454 56.31 2.17 3.41
C GLY A 454 55.55 0.88 3.73
N GLU A 455 56.13 -0.27 3.35
CA GLU A 455 55.94 -1.65 3.88
C GLU A 455 54.55 -2.09 4.40
N GLY A 456 53.45 -1.54 3.87
CA GLY A 456 52.09 -1.99 4.11
C GLY A 456 51.60 -3.01 3.04
N PRO A 457 50.58 -3.82 3.33
CA PRO A 457 49.95 -4.67 2.31
C PRO A 457 49.43 -3.81 1.16
N GLU A 458 49.74 -4.18 -0.10
CA GLU A 458 49.34 -3.45 -1.31
C GLU A 458 47.84 -3.07 -1.27
N SER A 459 47.51 -1.80 -1.57
CA SER A 459 46.12 -1.33 -1.70
C SER A 459 45.33 -2.21 -2.67
N SER A 460 44.07 -2.50 -2.34
CA SER A 460 43.19 -3.37 -3.13
C SER A 460 43.11 -2.92 -4.59
N ASN A 461 43.02 -1.61 -4.84
CA ASN A 461 42.98 -1.04 -6.18
C ASN A 461 44.29 -1.24 -6.95
N ALA A 462 45.44 -1.04 -6.31
CA ALA A 462 46.75 -1.30 -6.92
C ALA A 462 46.93 -2.78 -7.28
N ALA A 463 46.45 -3.69 -6.43
CA ALA A 463 46.43 -5.12 -6.71
C ALA A 463 45.49 -5.46 -7.88
N PHE A 464 44.33 -4.82 -7.98
CA PHE A 464 43.41 -4.95 -9.11
C PHE A 464 44.01 -4.43 -10.41
N GLU A 465 44.64 -3.27 -10.40
CA GLU A 465 45.28 -2.68 -11.58
C GLU A 465 46.44 -3.55 -12.08
N ARG A 466 47.30 -4.03 -11.17
CA ARG A 466 48.35 -5.00 -11.49
C ARG A 466 47.79 -6.29 -12.07
N ARG A 467 46.68 -6.80 -11.52
CA ARG A 467 46.02 -8.00 -12.05
C ARG A 467 45.49 -7.75 -13.45
N LEU A 468 44.86 -6.59 -13.68
CA LEU A 468 44.34 -6.19 -15.00
C LEU A 468 45.46 -6.06 -16.02
N GLU A 469 46.56 -5.41 -15.68
CA GLU A 469 47.74 -5.34 -16.54
C GLU A 469 48.29 -6.72 -16.87
N SER A 470 48.39 -7.61 -15.87
CA SER A 470 48.87 -8.97 -16.08
C SER A 470 47.93 -9.76 -17.01
N ALA A 471 46.63 -9.51 -16.93
CA ALA A 471 45.64 -10.12 -17.82
C ALA A 471 45.77 -9.57 -19.25
N LYS A 472 45.94 -8.25 -19.42
CA LYS A 472 46.21 -7.63 -20.73
C LYS A 472 47.48 -8.20 -21.37
N LYS A 473 48.59 -8.23 -20.63
CA LYS A 473 49.88 -8.80 -21.08
C LYS A 473 49.73 -10.28 -21.47
N ARG A 474 48.97 -11.06 -20.69
CA ARG A 474 48.67 -12.47 -21.05
C ARG A 474 47.80 -12.58 -22.31
N GLY A 475 46.79 -11.72 -22.45
CA GLY A 475 45.93 -11.66 -23.63
C GLY A 475 46.71 -11.36 -24.90
N GLU A 476 47.61 -10.38 -24.85
CA GLU A 476 48.52 -10.04 -25.95
C GLU A 476 49.46 -11.21 -26.30
N ALA A 477 50.06 -11.85 -25.29
CA ALA A 477 50.93 -13.00 -25.49
C ALA A 477 50.19 -14.21 -26.12
N LEU A 478 48.96 -14.48 -25.68
CA LEU A 478 48.11 -15.52 -26.25
C LEU A 478 47.68 -15.19 -27.68
N SER A 479 47.32 -13.94 -27.96
CA SER A 479 46.99 -13.47 -29.32
C SER A 479 48.18 -13.67 -30.26
N GLN A 480 49.39 -13.27 -29.86
CA GLN A 480 50.60 -13.51 -30.63
C GLN A 480 50.89 -15.01 -30.85
N ARG A 481 50.60 -15.85 -29.85
CA ARG A 481 50.74 -17.31 -29.98
C ARG A 481 49.72 -17.89 -30.95
N LEU A 482 48.47 -17.45 -30.91
CA LEU A 482 47.43 -17.83 -31.86
C LEU A 482 47.81 -17.42 -33.29
N GLU A 483 48.34 -16.22 -33.48
CA GLU A 483 48.85 -15.79 -34.79
C GLU A 483 50.01 -16.65 -35.27
N LYS A 484 50.96 -16.99 -34.39
CA LYS A 484 52.07 -17.90 -34.73
C LYS A 484 51.56 -19.29 -35.11
N MET A 485 50.62 -19.84 -34.35
CA MET A 485 49.99 -21.13 -34.65
C MET A 485 49.21 -21.10 -35.97
N ARG A 486 48.42 -20.04 -36.20
CA ARG A 486 47.73 -19.81 -37.46
C ARG A 486 48.73 -19.80 -38.62
N LYS A 487 49.81 -19.03 -38.52
CA LYS A 487 50.88 -18.99 -39.54
C LYS A 487 51.52 -20.36 -39.77
N THR A 488 51.74 -21.17 -38.73
CA THR A 488 52.30 -22.52 -38.88
C THR A 488 51.31 -23.51 -39.51
N VAL A 489 50.02 -23.45 -39.14
CA VAL A 489 48.96 -24.30 -39.73
C VAL A 489 48.76 -23.94 -41.20
N THR A 490 48.72 -22.65 -41.53
CA THR A 490 48.65 -22.18 -42.93
C THR A 490 49.89 -22.61 -43.73
N LYS A 491 51.08 -22.68 -43.13
CA LYS A 491 52.30 -23.19 -43.81
C LYS A 491 52.32 -24.72 -43.97
N ALA A 492 51.71 -25.46 -43.05
CA ALA A 492 51.68 -26.92 -43.08
C ALA A 492 50.62 -27.47 -44.06
N THR A 493 49.65 -26.66 -44.47
CA THR A 493 48.70 -27.02 -45.51
C THR A 493 49.27 -26.62 -46.88
N SER A 494 49.58 -27.60 -47.73
CA SER A 494 50.02 -27.37 -49.12
C SER A 494 48.85 -27.17 -50.09
N ARG A 495 47.68 -26.80 -49.56
CA ARG A 495 46.46 -26.57 -50.33
C ARG A 495 46.62 -25.29 -51.16
N GLU A 496 46.29 -25.36 -52.45
CA GLU A 496 46.35 -24.22 -53.36
C GLU A 496 45.49 -23.06 -52.82
N LEU A 497 46.05 -21.84 -52.83
CA LEU A 497 45.42 -20.63 -52.26
C LEU A 497 44.03 -20.40 -52.87
N SER A 498 43.03 -20.28 -51.99
CA SER A 498 41.64 -19.97 -52.36
C SER A 498 41.52 -18.57 -52.99
N ASP A 499 40.52 -18.33 -53.84
CA ASP A 499 40.32 -17.03 -54.50
C ASP A 499 40.19 -15.86 -53.50
N LYS A 500 39.60 -16.12 -52.33
CA LYS A 500 39.52 -15.16 -51.22
C LYS A 500 40.88 -14.92 -50.55
N GLU A 501 41.73 -15.94 -50.49
CA GLU A 501 43.10 -15.77 -49.98
C GLU A 501 43.97 -15.05 -51.01
N ARG A 502 43.76 -15.28 -52.31
CA ARG A 502 44.40 -14.52 -53.38
C ARG A 502 43.97 -13.06 -53.35
N SER A 503 42.68 -12.77 -53.16
CA SER A 503 42.22 -11.39 -53.01
C SER A 503 42.79 -10.74 -51.74
N TRP A 504 42.83 -11.45 -50.61
CA TRP A 504 43.44 -10.95 -49.38
C TRP A 504 44.95 -10.74 -49.51
N VAL A 505 45.68 -11.65 -50.16
CA VAL A 505 47.11 -11.46 -50.45
C VAL A 505 47.33 -10.28 -51.39
N ASN A 506 46.45 -10.06 -52.37
CA ASN A 506 46.51 -8.89 -53.24
C ASN A 506 46.22 -7.60 -52.47
N GLU A 507 45.26 -7.62 -51.53
CA GLU A 507 44.94 -6.49 -50.66
C GLU A 507 46.07 -6.19 -49.68
N VAL A 508 46.64 -7.20 -49.03
CA VAL A 508 47.82 -7.07 -48.16
C VAL A 508 49.02 -6.59 -48.96
N LYS A 509 49.25 -7.07 -50.18
CA LYS A 509 50.31 -6.54 -51.06
C LYS A 509 50.04 -5.12 -51.53
N ALA A 510 48.78 -4.75 -51.77
CA ALA A 510 48.40 -3.38 -52.10
C ALA A 510 48.58 -2.44 -50.90
N MET A 511 48.27 -2.92 -49.69
CA MET A 511 48.49 -2.20 -48.43
C MET A 511 49.99 -2.11 -48.10
N ASP A 512 50.75 -3.17 -48.31
CA ASP A 512 52.20 -3.18 -48.12
C ASP A 512 52.89 -2.28 -49.16
N ALA A 513 52.41 -2.27 -50.41
CA ALA A 513 52.86 -1.34 -51.44
C ALA A 513 52.46 0.12 -51.13
N SER A 514 51.31 0.35 -50.48
CA SER A 514 50.90 1.69 -50.06
C SER A 514 51.69 2.19 -48.84
N ILE A 515 52.18 1.28 -48.00
CA ILE A 515 52.99 1.59 -46.81
C ILE A 515 54.49 1.72 -47.16
N LEU A 516 55.07 0.79 -47.94
CA LEU A 516 56.52 0.72 -48.24
C LEU A 516 56.92 1.36 -49.57
N GLY A 517 56.03 1.39 -50.57
CA GLY A 517 56.26 1.96 -51.90
C GLY A 517 57.22 1.15 -52.78
N SER A 518 56.73 0.60 -53.89
CA SER A 518 57.57 -0.02 -54.94
C SER A 518 58.44 1.02 -55.65
N GLU A 519 59.72 0.72 -55.90
CA GLU A 519 60.70 1.63 -56.53
C GLU A 519 60.44 1.95 -58.01
N SER A 520 59.32 1.52 -58.58
CA SER A 520 59.04 1.72 -60.00
C SER A 520 57.58 2.08 -60.25
N GLN A 521 57.17 3.29 -59.86
CA GLN A 521 56.16 4.08 -60.59
C GLN A 521 56.10 5.54 -60.11
N ALA A 522 56.32 6.48 -61.04
CA ALA A 522 56.49 7.91 -60.82
C ALA A 522 55.17 8.70 -60.72
N GLY A 523 54.21 8.21 -59.94
CA GLY A 523 52.89 8.84 -59.82
C GLY A 523 52.26 8.64 -58.44
N SER A 524 52.71 9.43 -57.46
CA SER A 524 52.24 9.52 -56.06
C SER A 524 52.66 8.41 -55.07
N PRO A 525 53.86 8.55 -54.46
CA PRO A 525 54.05 8.22 -53.04
C PRO A 525 55.01 9.18 -52.30
N ALA A 526 54.76 10.51 -52.34
CA ALA A 526 55.60 11.50 -51.65
C ALA A 526 55.14 11.83 -50.21
N ARG A 527 53.83 11.84 -49.94
CA ARG A 527 53.28 12.29 -48.64
C ARG A 527 53.59 11.36 -47.47
N LEU A 528 53.52 10.04 -47.64
CA LEU A 528 53.73 9.07 -46.53
C LEU A 528 55.21 8.93 -46.14
N ARG A 529 56.12 8.94 -47.12
CA ARG A 529 57.56 9.04 -46.83
C ARG A 529 57.91 10.41 -46.23
N GLN A 530 57.21 11.47 -46.62
CA GLN A 530 57.34 12.78 -45.98
C GLN A 530 56.76 12.79 -44.56
N THR A 531 55.66 12.08 -44.25
CA THR A 531 55.13 11.97 -42.89
C THR A 531 56.00 11.09 -42.01
N LEU A 532 56.60 10.02 -42.55
CA LEU A 532 57.60 9.22 -41.82
C LEU A 532 58.86 10.04 -41.52
N LYS A 533 59.37 10.78 -42.51
CA LYS A 533 60.48 11.72 -42.28
C LYS A 533 60.13 12.81 -41.28
N ARG A 534 58.92 13.39 -41.36
CA ARG A 534 58.42 14.37 -40.38
C ARG A 534 58.23 13.75 -38.99
N TYR A 535 57.84 12.48 -38.91
CA TYR A 535 57.70 11.76 -37.64
C TYR A 535 59.06 11.48 -37.01
N GLU A 536 60.06 11.10 -37.82
CA GLU A 536 61.43 10.94 -37.38
C GLU A 536 62.06 12.28 -36.97
N GLU A 537 61.78 13.35 -37.72
CA GLU A 537 62.15 14.74 -37.36
C GLU A 537 61.46 15.19 -36.07
N ALA A 538 60.16 14.91 -35.90
CA ALA A 538 59.41 15.22 -34.69
C ALA A 538 59.91 14.41 -33.48
N LYS A 539 60.31 13.16 -33.68
CA LYS A 539 60.92 12.32 -32.64
C LYS A 539 62.28 12.88 -32.23
N ARG A 540 63.12 13.29 -33.20
CA ARG A 540 64.38 13.97 -32.92
C ARG A 540 64.15 15.30 -32.19
N LEU A 541 63.21 16.11 -32.63
CA LEU A 541 62.84 17.37 -31.97
C LEU A 541 62.29 17.14 -30.57
N ARG A 542 61.50 16.09 -30.34
CA ARG A 542 61.03 15.70 -29.00
C ARG A 542 62.21 15.35 -28.10
N ASP A 543 63.16 14.55 -28.60
CA ASP A 543 64.32 14.14 -27.82
C ASP A 543 65.24 15.33 -27.52
N GLU A 544 65.41 16.24 -28.50
CA GLU A 544 66.15 17.49 -28.35
C GLU A 544 65.45 18.47 -27.40
N LEU A 545 64.12 18.58 -27.45
CA LEU A 545 63.33 19.39 -26.50
C LEU A 545 63.31 18.78 -25.11
N LEU A 546 63.34 17.45 -24.97
CA LEU A 546 63.50 16.77 -23.69
C LEU A 546 64.88 17.05 -23.09
N GLU A 547 65.93 17.04 -23.91
CA GLU A 547 67.26 17.44 -23.47
C GLU A 547 67.35 18.94 -23.16
N GLN A 548 66.69 19.81 -23.93
CA GLN A 548 66.63 21.24 -23.64
C GLN A 548 65.81 21.53 -22.38
N ALA A 549 64.70 20.83 -22.15
CA ALA A 549 63.88 20.95 -20.93
C ALA A 549 64.62 20.42 -19.71
N LYS A 550 65.40 19.33 -19.84
CA LYS A 550 66.30 18.85 -18.78
C LYS A 550 67.41 19.86 -18.50
N LYS A 551 68.04 20.44 -19.52
CA LYS A 551 69.05 21.50 -19.37
C LYS A 551 68.47 22.78 -18.75
N LEU A 552 67.26 23.17 -19.12
CA LEU A 552 66.54 24.30 -18.53
C LEU A 552 66.18 24.02 -17.06
N GLY A 553 65.72 22.80 -16.76
CA GLY A 553 65.46 22.32 -15.40
C GLY A 553 66.72 22.31 -14.53
N GLU A 554 67.85 21.83 -15.06
CA GLU A 554 69.16 21.83 -14.38
C GLU A 554 69.71 23.26 -14.20
N THR A 555 69.49 24.19 -15.14
CA THR A 555 69.89 25.61 -14.96
C THR A 555 69.01 26.37 -13.96
N THR A 556 67.81 25.86 -13.62
CA THR A 556 66.98 26.41 -12.53
C THR A 556 67.29 25.82 -11.16
N ASP A 557 68.10 24.75 -11.08
CA ASP A 557 68.41 24.07 -9.80
C ASP A 557 69.73 24.51 -9.15
N GLU A 558 70.53 25.38 -9.78
CA GLU A 558 71.79 25.90 -9.19
C GLU A 558 71.76 27.39 -8.78
N GLY A 559 70.60 28.03 -8.66
CA GLY A 559 70.56 29.36 -8.06
C GLY A 559 69.19 29.97 -7.91
N ASP A 560 68.49 29.67 -6.81
CA ASP A 560 67.40 30.51 -6.33
C ASP A 560 67.19 30.42 -4.81
N GLU A 561 68.24 30.77 -4.05
CA GLU A 561 67.98 31.55 -2.84
C GLU A 561 68.11 33.03 -3.21
N ASN A 562 66.97 33.70 -3.21
CA ASN A 562 66.83 35.14 -3.15
C ASN A 562 67.04 35.87 -4.50
N LEU A 563 65.94 36.17 -5.20
CA LEU A 563 65.57 37.54 -5.56
C LEU A 563 64.14 37.62 -6.13
N GLY A 564 63.24 38.16 -5.31
CA GLY A 564 61.94 38.61 -5.78
C GLY A 564 62.03 39.81 -6.72
N ALA A 565 61.05 39.83 -7.63
CA ALA A 565 60.57 40.97 -8.41
C ALA A 565 61.35 41.37 -9.67
N SER A 566 60.85 40.91 -10.83
CA SER A 566 60.19 41.82 -11.77
C SER A 566 59.50 41.09 -12.93
N SER A 567 58.21 40.80 -12.78
CA SER A 567 57.22 41.05 -13.84
C SER A 567 55.84 41.17 -13.21
N ILE A 568 55.09 42.15 -13.69
CA ILE A 568 53.90 42.74 -13.09
C ILE A 568 52.64 41.99 -13.56
N ASP A 569 51.69 41.88 -12.63
CA ASP A 569 50.25 41.61 -12.76
C ASP A 569 49.75 40.21 -13.19
N LEU A 570 49.45 39.39 -12.16
CA LEU A 570 48.07 39.02 -11.78
C LEU A 570 48.13 38.13 -10.51
N ARG A 571 48.34 38.76 -9.35
CA ARG A 571 48.36 38.06 -8.06
C ARG A 571 46.92 37.83 -7.58
N ILE A 572 46.23 36.89 -8.23
CA ILE A 572 44.91 36.42 -7.77
C ILE A 572 45.10 35.83 -6.36
N PRO A 573 44.36 36.31 -5.34
CA PRO A 573 44.42 35.77 -3.98
C PRO A 573 44.25 34.25 -3.98
N SER A 574 45.03 33.54 -3.16
CA SER A 574 45.01 32.06 -3.08
C SER A 574 43.59 31.52 -2.84
N ASP A 575 42.79 32.25 -2.08
CA ASP A 575 41.41 31.85 -1.74
C ASP A 575 40.46 31.99 -2.92
N LEU A 576 40.61 33.04 -3.74
CA LEU A 576 39.86 33.20 -4.99
C LEU A 576 40.29 32.17 -6.04
N ARG A 577 41.57 31.81 -6.07
CA ARG A 577 42.09 30.74 -6.93
C ARG A 577 41.52 29.40 -6.49
N ARG A 578 41.53 29.08 -5.19
CA ARG A 578 40.96 27.84 -4.64
C ARG A 578 39.44 27.77 -4.85
N ALA A 579 38.72 28.87 -4.64
CA ALA A 579 37.29 28.94 -4.90
C ALA A 579 36.95 28.74 -6.38
N LYS A 580 37.70 29.39 -7.29
CA LYS A 580 37.52 29.18 -8.74
C LYS A 580 37.92 27.76 -9.17
N ILE A 581 38.98 27.19 -8.60
CA ILE A 581 39.36 25.80 -8.87
C ILE A 581 38.27 24.84 -8.38
N ASN A 582 37.70 25.05 -7.20
CA ASN A 582 36.57 24.24 -6.71
C ASN A 582 35.33 24.39 -7.59
N GLN A 583 35.05 25.60 -8.08
CA GLN A 583 33.95 25.85 -9.02
C GLN A 583 34.18 25.16 -10.36
N VAL A 584 35.40 25.24 -10.90
CA VAL A 584 35.80 24.56 -12.13
C VAL A 584 35.76 23.04 -11.95
N ARG A 585 36.22 22.51 -10.81
CA ARG A 585 36.13 21.09 -10.47
C ARG A 585 34.67 20.62 -10.41
N GLY A 586 33.79 21.37 -9.76
CA GLY A 586 32.36 21.05 -9.72
C GLY A 586 31.67 21.16 -11.08
N LEU A 587 32.11 22.06 -11.97
CA LEU A 587 31.64 22.10 -13.36
C LEU A 587 32.17 20.91 -14.16
N LEU A 588 33.42 20.53 -13.94
CA LEU A 588 34.05 19.37 -14.58
C LEU A 588 33.33 18.08 -14.16
N GLU A 589 33.05 17.90 -12.87
CA GLU A 589 32.32 16.75 -12.32
C GLU A 589 30.91 16.63 -12.93
N ARG A 590 30.21 17.77 -13.13
CA ARG A 590 28.92 17.79 -13.83
C ARG A 590 29.05 17.44 -15.30
N GLU A 591 30.03 17.99 -16.01
CA GLU A 591 30.24 17.66 -17.41
C GLU A 591 30.64 16.19 -17.59
N THR A 592 31.52 15.65 -16.74
CA THR A 592 31.86 14.22 -16.76
C THR A 592 30.62 13.35 -16.52
N ALA A 593 29.76 13.71 -15.57
CA ALA A 593 28.51 12.99 -15.34
C ALA A 593 27.56 13.06 -16.55
N LEU A 594 27.46 14.22 -17.21
CA LEU A 594 26.66 14.37 -18.43
C LEU A 594 27.23 13.56 -19.60
N VAL A 595 28.55 13.54 -19.75
CA VAL A 595 29.24 12.76 -20.79
C VAL A 595 29.08 11.25 -20.52
N GLU A 596 29.20 10.79 -19.28
CA GLU A 596 28.96 9.38 -18.93
C GLU A 596 27.50 8.98 -19.14
N ALA A 597 26.54 9.84 -18.76
CA ALA A 597 25.12 9.59 -19.02
C ALA A 597 24.82 9.55 -20.52
N ALA A 598 25.41 10.45 -21.31
CA ALA A 598 25.28 10.45 -22.76
C ALA A 598 25.93 9.20 -23.39
N LYS A 599 27.12 8.80 -22.93
CA LYS A 599 27.81 7.59 -23.36
C LYS A 599 26.98 6.34 -23.03
N GLY A 600 26.46 6.23 -21.81
CA GLY A 600 25.59 5.13 -21.41
C GLY A 600 24.28 5.07 -22.22
N ARG A 601 23.70 6.22 -22.59
CA ARG A 601 22.57 6.27 -23.53
C ARG A 601 22.97 5.79 -24.93
N LEU A 602 24.15 6.17 -25.40
CA LEU A 602 24.68 5.76 -26.70
C LEU A 602 24.98 4.26 -26.76
N GLU A 603 25.57 3.71 -25.70
CA GLU A 603 25.81 2.26 -25.56
C GLU A 603 24.50 1.47 -25.53
N LYS A 604 23.47 1.95 -24.80
CA LYS A 604 22.14 1.35 -24.81
C LYS A 604 21.48 1.39 -26.18
N LEU A 605 21.67 2.46 -26.96
CA LEU A 605 21.17 2.56 -28.34
C LEU A 605 21.94 1.66 -29.31
N GLN A 606 23.25 1.47 -29.11
CA GLN A 606 24.10 0.65 -29.97
C GLN A 606 23.86 -0.86 -29.78
N ILE A 607 23.31 -1.27 -28.64
CA ILE A 607 22.91 -2.68 -28.38
C ILE A 607 21.57 -3.03 -29.07
N VAL A 608 20.79 -2.03 -29.50
CA VAL A 608 19.46 -2.20 -30.13
C VAL A 608 19.52 -2.19 -31.67
N GLY A 609 20.69 -1.95 -32.27
CA GLY A 609 20.94 -2.09 -33.72
C GLY A 609 21.85 -3.25 -34.03
#